data_AF-A7TJB8-F1
#
_entry.id   AF-A7TJB8-F1
#
_cell.length_a   1.000
_cell.length_b   1.000
_cell.length_c   1.000
_cell.angle_alpha   90.00
_cell.angle_beta   90.00
_cell.angle_gamma   90.00
#
_symmetry.space_group_name_H-M   'P 1'
#
loop_
_entity.id
_entity.type
_entity.pdbx_description
1 polymer ?
#
loop_
_entity_poly.entity_id
_entity_poly.type
_entity_poly.pdbx_seq_one_letter_code
_entity_poly.pdbx_strand_id
1 'polypeptide(L)'
;MVRTAVIFLERATPGTLTEFKDALSNMLSSILDPWSVEFKTYRCSIKNLPEGSSKVMHSVSFSHHDKRSILIQNKNAIITTSNSKDIPNSLIFNGCSTGTAEPIDSILSTKLSNIWSQRQGIRGDAGETLKTAELLVRAVNLFSSTGFKGLLIELESIEDISEDEFMKSLQNIRSILNDINSKDFKVSTDQLYPDKQNYLGDLAYQYVRVLEV
;
A
#
# COMPACT_ATOMS: atom_id res chain seq x y z
N MET A 1 2.53 10.91 15.48
CA MET A 1 2.92 9.83 14.58
C MET A 1 1.69 9.43 13.79
N VAL A 2 1.81 9.36 12.47
CA VAL A 2 0.73 8.92 11.60
C VAL A 2 0.52 7.43 11.79
N ARG A 3 -0.71 7.02 12.11
CA ARG A 3 -1.10 5.62 12.24
C ARG A 3 -1.80 5.17 10.98
N THR A 4 -1.49 3.96 10.54
CA THR A 4 -2.06 3.38 9.32
C THR A 4 -2.65 2.01 9.56
N ALA A 5 -3.66 1.67 8.77
CA ALA A 5 -4.21 0.34 8.68
C ALA A 5 -4.62 0.04 7.24
N VAL A 6 -4.57 -1.23 6.86
CA VAL A 6 -5.05 -1.68 5.56
C VAL A 6 -6.06 -2.78 5.76
N ILE A 7 -7.19 -2.67 5.07
CA ILE A 7 -8.29 -3.63 5.04
C ILE A 7 -8.44 -4.13 3.61
N PHE A 8 -8.56 -5.44 3.44
CA PHE A 8 -8.80 -6.08 2.15
C PHE A 8 -10.04 -6.98 2.20
N LEU A 9 -10.98 -6.71 1.29
CA LEU A 9 -12.20 -7.47 1.09
C LEU A 9 -12.05 -8.31 -0.18
N GLU A 10 -11.73 -9.59 0.00
CA GLU A 10 -11.57 -10.52 -1.12
C GLU A 10 -12.92 -10.88 -1.76
N ARG A 11 -13.96 -11.06 -0.94
CA ARG A 11 -15.33 -11.38 -1.38
C ARG A 11 -16.17 -10.12 -1.61
N ALA A 12 -15.64 -9.20 -2.40
CA ALA A 12 -16.34 -7.97 -2.79
C ALA A 12 -16.82 -8.05 -4.26
N THR A 13 -17.61 -7.07 -4.66
CA THR A 13 -17.83 -6.74 -6.08
C THR A 13 -17.39 -5.30 -6.32
N PRO A 14 -17.22 -4.86 -7.59
CA PRO A 14 -16.92 -3.46 -7.86
C PRO A 14 -17.92 -2.47 -7.26
N GLY A 15 -19.18 -2.88 -7.09
CA GLY A 15 -20.25 -2.07 -6.46
C GLY A 15 -20.09 -1.90 -4.95
N THR A 16 -19.33 -2.78 -4.29
CA THR A 16 -19.08 -2.69 -2.84
C THR A 16 -18.35 -1.39 -2.46
N LEU A 17 -17.54 -0.83 -3.36
CA LEU A 17 -16.93 0.49 -3.15
C LEU A 17 -17.99 1.58 -3.02
N THR A 18 -18.99 1.56 -3.90
CA THR A 18 -20.10 2.53 -3.89
C THR A 18 -20.95 2.36 -2.64
N GLU A 19 -21.32 1.13 -2.27
CA GLU A 19 -22.06 0.85 -1.04
C GLU A 19 -21.30 1.34 0.20
N PHE A 20 -19.99 1.10 0.26
CA PHE A 20 -19.14 1.57 1.35
C PHE A 20 -19.08 3.10 1.42
N LYS A 21 -18.93 3.75 0.27
CA LYS A 21 -18.92 5.22 0.16
C LYS A 21 -20.25 5.82 0.64
N ASP A 22 -21.37 5.26 0.20
CA ASP A 22 -22.71 5.72 0.58
C ASP A 22 -22.92 5.55 2.09
N ALA A 23 -22.49 4.42 2.66
CA ALA A 23 -22.56 4.18 4.09
C ALA A 23 -21.67 5.15 4.90
N LEU A 24 -20.52 5.56 4.35
CA LEU A 24 -19.64 6.56 4.94
C LEU A 24 -20.13 8.00 4.77
N SER A 25 -21.08 8.28 3.88
CA SER A 25 -21.41 9.64 3.42
C SER A 25 -21.71 10.62 4.56
N ASN A 26 -22.33 10.16 5.65
CA ASN A 26 -22.67 11.00 6.80
C ASN A 26 -21.45 11.43 7.63
N MET A 27 -20.32 10.74 7.50
CA MET A 27 -19.07 11.01 8.20
C MET A 27 -18.05 11.77 7.34
N LEU A 28 -18.37 11.99 6.06
CA LEU A 28 -17.47 12.64 5.12
C LEU A 28 -17.44 14.15 5.33
N SER A 29 -16.23 14.68 5.45
CA SER A 29 -15.96 16.13 5.43
C SER A 29 -15.69 16.61 4.00
N SER A 30 -14.90 15.86 3.23
CA SER A 30 -14.62 16.17 1.82
C SER A 30 -14.11 14.95 1.05
N ILE A 31 -14.18 15.01 -0.28
CA ILE A 31 -13.53 14.05 -1.18
C ILE A 31 -12.31 14.75 -1.79
N LEU A 32 -11.15 14.10 -1.76
CA LEU A 32 -9.89 14.64 -2.29
C LEU A 32 -9.53 13.99 -3.64
N ASP A 33 -8.36 14.34 -4.16
CA ASP A 33 -7.86 13.84 -5.43
C ASP A 33 -7.80 12.30 -5.48
N PRO A 34 -8.03 11.72 -6.67
CA PRO A 34 -7.95 10.29 -6.87
C PRO A 34 -6.50 9.80 -6.71
N TRP A 35 -6.37 8.52 -6.36
CA TRP A 35 -5.07 7.89 -6.18
C TRP A 35 -5.02 6.53 -6.91
N SER A 36 -3.81 6.00 -7.04
CA SER A 36 -3.57 4.67 -7.56
C SER A 36 -2.46 3.96 -6.78
N VAL A 37 -2.55 2.64 -6.80
CA VAL A 37 -1.58 1.76 -6.17
C VAL A 37 -1.27 0.59 -7.09
N GLU A 38 -0.01 0.21 -7.13
CA GLU A 38 0.45 -0.97 -7.83
C GLU A 38 1.19 -1.89 -6.86
N PHE A 39 0.70 -3.11 -6.73
CA PHE A 39 1.31 -4.16 -5.93
C PHE A 39 1.84 -5.26 -6.85
N LYS A 40 3.16 -5.46 -6.84
CA LYS A 40 3.83 -6.50 -7.62
C LYS A 40 4.46 -7.53 -6.71
N THR A 41 4.38 -8.79 -7.12
CA THR A 41 5.09 -9.89 -6.48
C THR A 41 6.17 -10.40 -7.42
N TYR A 42 7.41 -10.40 -6.95
CA TYR A 42 8.59 -10.91 -7.64
C TYR A 42 9.06 -12.20 -6.99
N ARG A 43 9.46 -13.17 -7.82
CA ARG A 43 10.08 -14.42 -7.38
C ARG A 43 11.52 -14.47 -7.85
N CYS A 44 12.41 -14.76 -6.91
CA CYS A 44 13.83 -14.97 -7.15
C CYS A 44 14.06 -16.26 -7.94
N SER A 45 14.86 -16.17 -9.00
CA SER A 45 15.26 -17.27 -9.87
C SER A 45 16.52 -18.00 -9.38
N ILE A 46 17.22 -17.45 -8.39
CA ILE A 46 18.44 -18.04 -7.83
C ILE A 46 18.10 -19.32 -7.07
N LYS A 47 18.72 -20.43 -7.46
CA LYS A 47 18.51 -21.74 -6.84
C LYS A 47 19.35 -21.94 -5.58
N ASN A 48 20.57 -21.39 -5.57
CA ASN A 48 21.58 -21.56 -4.53
C ASN A 48 21.46 -20.49 -3.44
N LEU A 49 20.27 -20.34 -2.84
CA LEU A 49 20.08 -19.45 -1.70
C LEU A 49 20.35 -20.20 -0.39
N PRO A 50 20.93 -19.54 0.63
CA PRO A 50 21.05 -20.11 1.97
C PRO A 50 19.69 -20.55 2.51
N GLU A 51 19.67 -21.61 3.32
CA GLU A 51 18.46 -22.06 4.00
C GLU A 51 17.85 -20.92 4.84
N GLY A 52 16.53 -20.77 4.77
CA GLY A 52 15.80 -19.67 5.42
C GLY A 52 15.66 -18.39 4.60
N SER A 53 16.27 -18.29 3.42
CA SER A 53 16.11 -17.11 2.54
C SER A 53 14.75 -17.12 1.82
N SER A 54 13.92 -16.09 2.01
CA SER A 54 12.72 -15.92 1.16
C SER A 54 13.10 -15.69 -0.31
N LYS A 55 12.40 -16.43 -1.18
CA LYS A 55 12.45 -16.28 -2.64
C LYS A 55 11.42 -15.29 -3.17
N VAL A 56 10.68 -14.61 -2.30
CA VAL A 56 9.60 -13.70 -2.66
C VAL A 56 9.96 -12.30 -2.19
N MET A 57 9.77 -11.33 -3.08
CA MET A 57 9.87 -9.91 -2.79
C MET A 57 8.60 -9.23 -3.30
N HIS A 58 8.03 -8.35 -2.49
CA HIS A 58 6.88 -7.54 -2.88
C HIS A 58 7.34 -6.12 -3.18
N SER A 59 6.68 -5.47 -4.13
CA SER A 59 6.87 -4.06 -4.45
C SER A 59 5.52 -3.37 -4.37
N VAL A 60 5.44 -2.28 -3.62
CA VAL A 60 4.23 -1.46 -3.49
C VAL A 60 4.56 -0.06 -3.95
N SER A 61 3.90 0.39 -5.01
CA SER A 61 4.07 1.74 -5.57
C SER A 61 2.82 2.56 -5.33
N PHE A 62 3.00 3.74 -4.72
CA PHE A 62 1.90 4.64 -4.34
C PHE A 62 1.93 5.91 -5.18
N SER A 63 0.80 6.31 -5.79
CA SER A 63 0.73 7.59 -6.50
C SER A 63 0.61 8.79 -5.56
N HIS A 64 -0.05 8.61 -4.42
CA HIS A 64 -0.37 9.66 -3.43
C HIS A 64 0.75 9.94 -2.42
N HIS A 65 1.84 9.16 -2.49
CA HIS A 65 3.05 9.36 -1.69
C HIS A 65 4.26 9.65 -2.59
N ASP A 66 4.14 10.69 -3.43
CA ASP A 66 5.21 11.20 -4.30
C ASP A 66 5.81 10.15 -5.25
N LYS A 67 5.00 9.20 -5.74
CA LYS A 67 5.45 8.11 -6.63
C LYS A 67 6.60 7.29 -6.06
N ARG A 68 6.56 7.07 -4.74
CA ARG A 68 7.48 6.18 -4.04
C ARG A 68 7.09 4.72 -4.24
N SER A 69 8.12 3.89 -4.35
CA SER A 69 8.01 2.45 -4.46
C SER A 69 8.77 1.81 -3.30
N ILE A 70 8.08 0.94 -2.57
CA ILE A 70 8.63 0.26 -1.40
C ILE A 70 8.79 -1.22 -1.73
N LEU A 71 10.01 -1.70 -1.65
CA LEU A 71 10.34 -3.12 -1.77
C LEU A 71 10.35 -3.77 -0.40
N ILE A 72 9.69 -4.92 -0.27
CA ILE A 72 9.63 -5.70 0.98
C ILE A 72 10.12 -7.12 0.73
N GLN A 73 11.13 -7.53 1.50
CA GLN A 73 11.64 -8.91 1.53
C GLN A 73 12.12 -9.26 2.94
N ASN A 74 11.68 -10.40 3.48
CA ASN A 74 12.10 -10.87 4.82
C ASN A 74 11.94 -9.83 5.94
N LYS A 75 10.81 -9.11 5.98
CA LYS A 75 10.57 -8.00 6.92
C LYS A 75 11.59 -6.86 6.85
N ASN A 76 12.31 -6.73 5.74
CA ASN A 76 13.11 -5.55 5.43
C ASN A 76 12.40 -4.75 4.35
N ALA A 77 12.43 -3.42 4.49
CA ALA A 77 11.87 -2.50 3.52
C ALA A 77 12.96 -1.60 2.93
N ILE A 78 12.92 -1.40 1.61
CA ILE A 78 13.71 -0.42 0.90
C ILE A 78 12.74 0.57 0.25
N ILE A 79 12.86 1.84 0.59
CA ILE A 79 12.05 2.91 0.03
C ILE A 79 12.84 3.56 -1.11
N THR A 80 12.23 3.60 -2.28
CA THR A 80 12.79 4.25 -3.48
C THR A 80 11.81 5.29 -3.99
N THR A 81 12.30 6.25 -4.77
CA THR A 81 11.47 7.29 -5.38
C THR A 81 11.79 7.40 -6.86
N SER A 82 10.76 7.64 -7.66
CA SER A 82 10.88 8.01 -9.08
C SER A 82 10.68 9.52 -9.29
N ASN A 83 10.36 10.26 -8.23
CA ASN A 83 10.17 11.71 -8.29
C ASN A 83 11.52 12.42 -8.20
N SER A 84 11.86 13.19 -9.24
CA SER A 84 13.11 13.96 -9.28
C SER A 84 13.23 15.00 -8.17
N LYS A 85 12.09 15.50 -7.64
CA LYS A 85 12.06 16.46 -6.54
C LYS A 85 12.49 15.86 -5.20
N ASP A 86 12.36 14.55 -5.04
CA ASP A 86 12.71 13.84 -3.81
C ASP A 86 14.19 13.45 -3.76
N ILE A 87 14.94 13.66 -4.85
CA ILE A 87 16.36 13.34 -4.91
C ILE A 87 17.13 14.39 -4.08
N PRO A 88 17.90 13.99 -3.05
CA PRO A 88 18.68 14.93 -2.26
C PRO A 88 19.66 15.74 -3.12
N ASN A 89 19.58 17.08 -3.01
CA ASN A 89 20.43 18.00 -3.78
C ASN A 89 21.94 17.75 -3.58
N SER A 90 22.34 17.27 -2.40
CA SER A 90 23.73 16.90 -2.10
C SER A 90 24.23 15.76 -3.01
N LEU A 91 23.39 14.78 -3.34
CA LEU A 91 23.75 13.68 -4.23
C LEU A 91 23.89 14.15 -5.69
N ILE A 92 23.10 15.15 -6.09
CA ILE A 92 23.19 15.76 -7.43
C ILE A 92 24.46 16.60 -7.52
N PHE A 93 24.71 17.48 -6.54
CA PHE A 93 25.87 18.36 -6.53
C PHE A 93 27.19 17.59 -6.52
N ASN A 94 27.25 16.47 -5.80
CA ASN A 94 28.43 15.61 -5.74
C ASN A 94 28.58 14.67 -6.95
N GLY A 95 27.69 14.73 -7.94
CA GLY A 95 27.74 13.87 -9.14
C GLY A 95 27.38 12.40 -8.88
N CYS A 96 26.83 12.07 -7.71
CA CYS A 96 26.39 10.71 -7.38
C CYS A 96 25.04 10.35 -8.03
N SER A 97 24.24 11.35 -8.37
CA SER A 97 22.96 11.20 -9.06
C SER A 97 22.90 12.10 -10.29
N THR A 98 22.26 11.63 -11.35
CA THR A 98 22.00 12.41 -12.58
C THR A 98 20.83 13.38 -12.43
N GLY A 99 20.15 13.40 -11.27
CA GLY A 99 18.94 14.21 -11.05
C GLY A 99 17.68 13.62 -11.70
N THR A 100 17.79 12.45 -12.33
CA THR A 100 16.69 11.69 -12.91
C THR A 100 16.63 10.30 -12.26
N ALA A 101 15.44 9.86 -11.90
CA ALA A 101 15.21 8.54 -11.31
C ALA A 101 14.11 7.82 -12.10
N GLU A 102 14.36 6.56 -12.45
CA GLU A 102 13.33 5.68 -12.98
C GLU A 102 12.72 4.83 -11.84
N PRO A 103 11.48 4.32 -11.99
CA PRO A 103 10.88 3.44 -10.99
C PRO A 103 11.71 2.16 -10.79
N ILE A 104 11.88 1.72 -9.54
CA ILE A 104 12.66 0.51 -9.23
C ILE A 104 12.12 -0.74 -9.92
N ASP A 105 10.80 -0.81 -10.14
CA ASP A 105 10.15 -1.89 -10.89
C ASP A 105 10.61 -1.95 -12.36
N SER A 106 10.93 -0.80 -12.98
CA SER A 106 11.51 -0.74 -14.33
C SER A 106 12.89 -1.39 -14.36
N ILE A 107 13.71 -1.10 -13.35
CA ILE A 107 15.05 -1.68 -13.21
C ILE A 107 14.95 -3.20 -12.96
N LEU A 108 14.02 -3.63 -12.10
CA LEU A 108 13.79 -5.05 -11.81
C LEU A 108 13.38 -5.83 -13.05
N SER A 109 12.47 -5.28 -13.84
CA SER A 109 11.92 -5.95 -15.03
C SER A 109 12.83 -5.88 -16.26
N THR A 110 13.64 -4.83 -16.41
CA THR A 110 14.46 -4.65 -17.63
C THR A 110 15.93 -5.03 -17.43
N LYS A 111 16.50 -4.80 -16.24
CA LYS A 111 17.93 -5.01 -15.96
C LYS A 111 18.21 -6.20 -15.06
N LEU A 112 17.28 -6.55 -14.17
CA LEU A 112 17.45 -7.62 -13.18
C LEU A 112 16.48 -8.80 -13.40
N SER A 113 15.91 -8.93 -14.60
CA SER A 113 14.90 -9.95 -14.94
C SER A 113 15.44 -11.38 -14.90
N ASN A 114 16.75 -11.55 -15.05
CA ASN A 114 17.43 -12.83 -14.86
C ASN A 114 17.43 -13.29 -13.39
N ILE A 115 17.36 -12.36 -12.44
CA ILE A 115 17.35 -12.64 -10.99
C ILE A 115 15.91 -12.64 -10.46
N TRP A 116 15.11 -11.65 -10.85
CA TRP A 116 13.77 -11.43 -10.35
C TRP A 116 12.74 -11.54 -11.46
N SER A 117 11.79 -12.47 -11.30
CA SER A 117 10.67 -12.65 -12.23
C SER A 117 9.38 -12.12 -11.60
N GLN A 118 8.69 -11.18 -12.25
CA GLN A 118 7.37 -10.73 -11.80
C GLN A 118 6.36 -11.87 -11.99
N ARG A 119 5.69 -12.28 -10.91
CA ARG A 119 4.69 -13.37 -10.89
C ARG A 119 3.27 -12.87 -10.87
N GLN A 120 3.03 -11.76 -10.19
CA GLN A 120 1.71 -11.16 -10.07
C GLN A 120 1.86 -9.64 -10.10
N GLY A 121 0.92 -8.99 -10.78
CA GLY A 121 0.66 -7.56 -10.67
C GLY A 121 -0.79 -7.36 -10.28
N ILE A 122 -1.03 -6.55 -9.26
CA ILE A 122 -2.35 -6.11 -8.81
C ILE A 122 -2.32 -4.59 -8.88
N ARG A 123 -3.35 -4.00 -9.45
CA ARG A 123 -3.44 -2.57 -9.66
C ARG A 123 -4.78 -2.06 -9.19
N GLY A 124 -4.75 -0.98 -8.43
CA GLY A 124 -5.92 -0.17 -8.11
C GLY A 124 -5.76 1.17 -8.80
N ASP A 125 -6.56 1.43 -9.82
CA ASP A 125 -6.60 2.72 -10.50
C ASP A 125 -7.87 3.49 -10.10
N ALA A 126 -7.80 4.82 -10.14
CA ALA A 126 -8.92 5.71 -9.82
C ALA A 126 -9.54 5.45 -8.43
N GLY A 127 -8.70 5.18 -7.44
CA GLY A 127 -9.11 5.09 -6.05
C GLY A 127 -9.66 6.42 -5.55
N GLU A 128 -10.62 6.36 -4.63
CA GLU A 128 -11.23 7.52 -4.02
C GLU A 128 -10.54 7.83 -2.69
N THR A 129 -10.31 9.12 -2.44
CA THR A 129 -9.77 9.63 -1.18
C THR A 129 -10.87 10.34 -0.41
N LEU A 130 -11.35 9.71 0.66
CA LEU A 130 -12.47 10.15 1.48
C LEU A 130 -11.94 10.71 2.81
N LYS A 131 -12.11 12.02 3.04
CA LYS A 131 -11.66 12.68 4.26
C LYS A 131 -12.79 12.72 5.28
N THR A 132 -12.55 12.16 6.46
CA THR A 132 -13.41 12.29 7.65
C THR A 132 -12.77 13.27 8.64
N ALA A 133 -13.39 13.48 9.81
CA ALA A 133 -12.85 14.38 10.84
C ALA A 133 -11.48 13.94 11.39
N GLU A 134 -11.28 12.63 11.57
CA GLU A 134 -10.09 12.07 12.24
C GLU A 134 -9.19 11.26 11.28
N LEU A 135 -9.80 10.69 10.23
CA LEU A 135 -9.16 9.73 9.34
C LEU A 135 -9.24 10.17 7.88
N LEU A 136 -8.19 9.84 7.16
CA LEU A 136 -8.19 9.79 5.72
C LEU A 136 -8.42 8.34 5.28
N VAL A 137 -9.56 8.11 4.64
CA VAL A 137 -10.01 6.79 4.18
C VAL A 137 -9.82 6.71 2.67
N ARG A 138 -8.93 5.86 2.21
CA ARG A 138 -8.65 5.67 0.78
C ARG A 138 -9.19 4.33 0.33
N ALA A 139 -10.14 4.32 -0.59
CA ALA A 139 -10.77 3.09 -1.08
C ALA A 139 -10.50 2.89 -2.58
N VAL A 140 -10.16 1.66 -2.98
CA VAL A 140 -9.88 1.35 -4.38
C VAL A 140 -10.21 -0.10 -4.72
N ASN A 141 -10.81 -0.30 -5.90
CA ASN A 141 -11.03 -1.62 -6.46
C ASN A 141 -9.72 -2.17 -7.04
N LEU A 142 -9.31 -3.35 -6.60
CA LEU A 142 -8.10 -4.01 -7.05
C LEU A 142 -8.39 -4.97 -8.20
N PHE A 143 -7.62 -4.83 -9.28
CA PHE A 143 -7.66 -5.69 -10.45
C PHE A 143 -6.31 -6.35 -10.66
N SER A 144 -6.34 -7.61 -11.08
CA SER A 144 -5.17 -8.35 -11.53
C SER A 144 -5.35 -8.74 -13.00
N SER A 145 -4.36 -9.39 -13.59
CA SER A 145 -4.49 -9.93 -14.95
C SER A 145 -5.64 -10.94 -15.12
N THR A 146 -6.10 -11.55 -14.03
CA THR A 146 -7.22 -12.50 -14.03
C THR A 146 -8.57 -11.85 -13.72
N GLY A 147 -8.63 -10.52 -13.62
CA GLY A 147 -9.85 -9.76 -13.33
C GLY A 147 -9.88 -9.16 -11.93
N PHE A 148 -11.09 -8.83 -11.48
CA PHE A 148 -11.34 -8.22 -10.17
C PHE A 148 -10.84 -9.13 -9.04
N LYS A 149 -10.07 -8.56 -8.11
CA LYS A 149 -9.50 -9.29 -6.97
C LYS A 149 -10.18 -8.96 -5.65
N GLY A 150 -10.70 -7.74 -5.49
CA GLY A 150 -11.36 -7.31 -4.26
C GLY A 150 -11.34 -5.80 -4.06
N LEU A 151 -11.93 -5.35 -2.97
CA LEU A 151 -11.90 -3.96 -2.53
C LEU A 151 -10.79 -3.79 -1.49
N LEU A 152 -9.99 -2.74 -1.63
CA LEU A 152 -8.97 -2.36 -0.67
C LEU A 152 -9.33 -1.02 -0.03
N ILE A 153 -9.16 -0.95 1.29
CA ILE A 153 -9.36 0.26 2.07
C ILE A 153 -8.09 0.51 2.88
N GLU A 154 -7.47 1.65 2.64
CA GLU A 154 -6.36 2.20 3.41
C GLU A 154 -6.89 3.27 4.37
N LEU A 155 -6.44 3.23 5.61
CA LEU A 155 -6.78 4.19 6.64
C LEU A 155 -5.49 4.87 7.11
N GLU A 156 -5.52 6.19 7.18
CA GLU A 156 -4.41 7.03 7.66
C GLU A 156 -4.96 8.06 8.65
N SER A 157 -4.28 8.26 9.79
CA SER A 157 -4.67 9.30 10.74
C SER A 157 -4.24 10.69 10.26
N ILE A 158 -5.14 11.68 10.36
CA ILE A 158 -4.84 13.07 9.97
C ILE A 158 -3.91 13.73 11.00
N GLU A 159 -4.18 13.46 12.28
CA GLU A 159 -3.42 13.99 13.41
C GLU A 159 -2.71 12.86 14.18
N ASP A 160 -1.84 13.26 15.11
CA ASP A 160 -1.19 12.36 16.06
C ASP A 160 -2.19 11.92 17.12
N ILE A 161 -2.98 10.90 16.80
CA ILE A 161 -3.98 10.34 17.69
C ILE A 161 -3.41 9.16 18.49
N SER A 162 -3.98 8.95 19.67
CA SER A 162 -3.63 7.81 20.51
C SER A 162 -3.97 6.49 19.82
N GLU A 163 -3.32 5.40 20.24
CA GLU A 163 -3.60 4.07 19.70
C GLU A 163 -5.05 3.67 19.93
N ASP A 164 -5.57 3.97 21.13
CA ASP A 164 -6.93 3.63 21.52
C ASP A 164 -7.97 4.38 20.66
N GLU A 165 -7.73 5.65 20.34
CA GLU A 165 -8.58 6.42 19.43
C GLU A 165 -8.54 5.86 18.01
N PHE A 166 -7.35 5.57 17.48
CA PHE A 166 -7.21 4.96 16.16
C PHE A 166 -7.93 3.61 16.07
N MET A 167 -7.82 2.78 17.12
CA MET A 167 -8.49 1.48 17.18
C MET A 167 -10.00 1.60 17.26
N LYS A 168 -10.54 2.62 17.95
CA LYS A 168 -11.98 2.93 17.92
C LYS A 168 -12.44 3.32 16.52
N SER A 169 -11.71 4.21 15.86
CA SER A 169 -12.07 4.66 14.51
C SER A 169 -11.94 3.51 13.49
N LEU A 170 -10.97 2.61 13.66
CA LEU A 170 -10.90 1.35 12.91
C LEU A 170 -12.10 0.44 13.16
N GLN A 171 -12.54 0.30 14.42
CA GLN A 171 -13.73 -0.49 14.77
C GLN A 171 -15.01 0.11 14.17
N ASN A 172 -15.13 1.44 14.11
CA ASN A 172 -16.24 2.12 13.45
C ASN A 172 -16.30 1.77 11.97
N ILE A 173 -15.16 1.84 11.25
CA ILE A 173 -15.08 1.42 9.84
C ILE A 173 -15.46 -0.06 9.69
N ARG A 174 -15.01 -0.94 10.59
CA ARG A 174 -15.40 -2.36 10.57
C ARG A 174 -16.90 -2.56 10.80
N SER A 175 -17.53 -1.76 11.66
CA SER A 175 -18.99 -1.79 11.86
C SER A 175 -19.72 -1.44 10.56
N ILE A 176 -19.28 -0.38 9.88
CA ILE A 176 -19.85 0.04 8.59
C ILE A 176 -19.70 -1.08 7.54
N LEU A 177 -18.55 -1.75 7.50
CA LEU A 177 -18.33 -2.90 6.61
C LEU A 177 -19.27 -4.08 6.93
N ASN A 178 -19.54 -4.33 8.21
CA ASN A 178 -20.49 -5.36 8.62
C ASN A 178 -21.93 -4.99 8.23
N ASP A 179 -22.30 -3.71 8.30
CA ASP A 179 -23.63 -3.21 7.95
C ASP A 179 -23.93 -3.37 6.44
N ILE A 180 -22.91 -3.24 5.58
CA ILE A 180 -23.00 -3.55 4.15
C ILE A 180 -22.83 -5.06 3.84
N ASN A 181 -23.02 -5.93 4.83
CA ASN A 181 -22.91 -7.40 4.73
C ASN A 181 -21.52 -7.93 4.28
N SER A 182 -20.46 -7.15 4.42
CA SER A 182 -19.10 -7.59 4.12
C SER A 182 -18.46 -8.23 5.35
N LYS A 183 -18.62 -9.54 5.52
CA LYS A 183 -18.16 -10.27 6.74
C LYS A 183 -16.73 -10.83 6.65
N ASP A 184 -16.25 -11.11 5.45
CA ASP A 184 -14.93 -11.72 5.22
C ASP A 184 -13.93 -10.66 4.73
N PHE A 185 -13.24 -10.02 5.67
CA PHE A 185 -12.18 -9.05 5.37
C PHE A 185 -10.93 -9.29 6.22
N LYS A 186 -9.77 -9.10 5.60
CA LYS A 186 -8.47 -9.12 6.27
C LYS A 186 -8.10 -7.72 6.71
N VAL A 187 -7.53 -7.57 7.90
CA VAL A 187 -7.05 -6.27 8.40
C VAL A 187 -5.64 -6.41 8.91
N SER A 188 -4.79 -5.43 8.62
CA SER A 188 -3.44 -5.33 9.17
C SER A 188 -3.19 -3.92 9.70
N THR A 189 -2.71 -3.87 10.94
CA THR A 189 -2.14 -2.68 11.61
C THR A 189 -0.68 -2.91 11.99
N ASP A 190 -0.08 -3.98 11.45
CA ASP A 190 1.25 -4.43 11.84
C ASP A 190 2.33 -3.38 11.52
N GLN A 191 3.36 -3.35 12.36
CA GLN A 191 4.56 -2.54 12.17
C GLN A 191 5.72 -3.44 11.71
N LEU A 192 6.57 -2.92 10.84
CA LEU A 192 7.75 -3.63 10.34
C LEU A 192 8.83 -3.70 11.43
N TYR A 193 9.12 -2.56 12.06
CA TYR A 193 10.07 -2.44 13.16
C TYR A 193 9.48 -1.59 14.30
N PRO A 194 9.14 -2.21 15.45
CA PRO A 194 8.60 -1.47 16.60
C PRO A 194 9.54 -0.35 17.09
N ASP A 195 10.85 -0.56 17.00
CA ASP A 195 11.88 0.35 17.52
C ASP A 195 12.20 1.53 16.59
N LYS A 196 11.86 1.42 15.29
CA LYS A 196 12.16 2.42 14.26
C LYS A 196 10.98 2.55 13.31
N GLN A 197 10.04 3.38 13.69
CA GLN A 197 8.82 3.59 12.93
C GLN A 197 9.10 4.38 11.65
N ASN A 198 8.67 3.83 10.52
CA ASN A 198 8.66 4.50 9.24
C ASN A 198 7.31 4.25 8.60
N TYR A 199 6.46 5.28 8.56
CA TYR A 199 5.06 5.12 8.16
C TYR A 199 4.90 4.45 6.79
N LEU A 200 5.77 4.77 5.80
CA LEU A 200 5.68 4.19 4.46
C LEU A 200 6.08 2.72 4.45
N GLY A 201 7.08 2.35 5.25
CA GLY A 201 7.51 0.97 5.40
C GLY A 201 6.44 0.13 6.08
N ASP A 202 5.84 0.67 7.15
CA ASP A 202 4.76 0.02 7.89
C ASP A 202 3.51 -0.13 7.02
N LEU A 203 3.11 0.92 6.30
CA LEU A 203 1.99 0.89 5.37
C LEU A 203 2.20 -0.18 4.28
N ALA A 204 3.34 -0.14 3.58
CA ALA A 204 3.63 -1.14 2.55
C ALA A 204 3.66 -2.57 3.11
N TYR A 205 4.12 -2.75 4.36
CA TYR A 205 4.10 -4.05 5.03
C TYR A 205 2.67 -4.50 5.34
N GLN A 206 1.79 -3.60 5.77
CA GLN A 206 0.37 -3.89 5.97
C GLN A 206 -0.30 -4.34 4.66
N TYR A 207 0.03 -3.71 3.53
CA TYR A 207 -0.41 -4.16 2.20
C TYR A 207 0.01 -5.60 1.90
N VAL A 208 1.28 -5.94 2.15
CA VAL A 208 1.78 -7.31 1.98
C VAL A 208 0.96 -8.27 2.86
N ARG A 209 0.76 -7.95 4.14
CA ARG A 209 0.06 -8.84 5.08
C ARG A 209 -1.40 -9.14 4.73
N VAL A 210 -2.11 -8.21 4.08
CA VAL A 210 -3.50 -8.43 3.68
C VAL A 210 -3.64 -9.03 2.28
N LEU A 211 -2.69 -8.78 1.38
CA LEU A 211 -2.71 -9.25 -0.01
C LEU A 211 -1.96 -10.56 -0.24
N GLU A 212 -1.08 -10.95 0.69
CA GLU A 212 -0.44 -12.26 0.74
C GLU A 212 -1.49 -13.32 1.14
N VAL A 213 -1.60 -14.36 0.32
CA VAL A 213 -2.48 -15.53 0.51
C VAL A 213 -1.60 -16.77 0.54
#